data_AF-A0AB38VUW7-F1
#
_entry.id   AF-A0AB38VUW7-F1
#
_cell.length_a   1.000
_cell.length_b   1.000
_cell.length_c   1.000
_cell.angle_alpha   90.00
_cell.angle_beta   90.00
_cell.angle_gamma   90.00
#
_symmetry.space_group_name_H-M   'P 1'
#
loop_
_entity.id
_entity.type
_entity.pdbx_description
1 polymer ?
#
loop_
_entity_poly.entity_id
_entity_poly.type
_entity_poly.pdbx_seq_one_letter_code
_entity_poly.pdbx_strand_id
1 'polypeptide(L)' 'MSSMRRPTKSKPITSAAQSMQRVPKQEVQLNVRITPEMKRDLRRLAADQDTTVTEILTELIRKHLANNLSN' A
#
# COMPACT_ATOMS: atom_id res chain seq x y z
N MET A 1 42.10 41.98 -21.47
CA MET A 1 40.78 41.43 -21.91
C MET A 1 40.13 40.77 -20.71
N SER A 2 39.23 41.46 -20.02
CA SER A 2 38.59 40.97 -18.79
C SER A 2 37.33 40.16 -19.15
N SER A 3 37.37 38.85 -18.91
CA SER A 3 36.25 37.95 -19.17
C SER A 3 35.25 38.02 -18.01
N MET A 4 34.11 38.71 -18.24
CA MET A 4 32.99 38.75 -17.31
C MET A 4 32.30 37.38 -17.25
N ARG A 5 32.46 36.63 -16.15
CA ARG A 5 31.64 35.45 -15.86
C ARG A 5 30.24 35.89 -15.42
N ARG A 6 29.21 35.50 -16.17
CA ARG A 6 27.79 35.65 -15.78
C ARG A 6 27.46 34.68 -14.64
N PRO A 7 26.80 35.13 -13.54
CA PRO A 7 26.26 34.21 -12.55
C PRO A 7 25.04 33.48 -13.13
N THR A 8 25.07 32.15 -13.10
CA THR A 8 23.98 31.30 -13.55
C THR A 8 22.86 31.29 -12.52
N LYS A 9 21.64 31.56 -13.01
CA LYS A 9 20.33 31.45 -12.36
C LYS A 9 20.30 30.40 -11.25
N SER A 10 20.08 30.84 -10.01
CA SER A 10 19.75 29.96 -8.89
C SER A 10 18.46 29.19 -9.21
N LYS A 11 18.52 27.86 -9.10
CA LYS A 11 17.34 27.00 -9.24
C LYS A 11 16.40 27.28 -8.07
N PRO A 12 15.08 27.35 -8.29
CA PRO A 12 14.13 27.64 -7.23
C PRO A 12 14.21 26.54 -6.17
N ILE A 13 14.26 26.98 -4.91
CA ILE A 13 14.13 26.13 -3.72
C ILE A 13 12.77 25.46 -3.83
N THR A 14 12.76 24.17 -4.14
CA THR A 14 11.55 23.34 -4.14
C THR A 14 10.90 23.46 -2.77
N SER A 15 9.72 24.09 -2.77
CA SER A 15 8.88 24.36 -1.60
C SER A 15 8.72 23.11 -0.74
N ALA A 16 8.79 23.28 0.58
CA ALA A 16 8.53 22.28 1.61
C ALA A 16 7.19 21.52 1.42
N ALA A 17 6.27 22.03 0.58
CA ALA A 17 5.05 21.34 0.17
C ALA A 17 5.31 20.05 -0.64
N GLN A 18 6.45 19.93 -1.34
CA GLN A 18 6.84 18.67 -2.01
C GLN A 18 7.43 17.63 -1.04
N SER A 19 7.74 18.03 0.19
CA SER A 19 8.29 17.18 1.25
C SER A 19 7.23 16.50 2.11
N MET A 20 5.94 16.58 1.74
CA MET A 20 4.96 15.62 2.26
C MET A 20 5.30 14.24 1.70
N GLN A 21 6.19 13.57 2.42
CA GLN A 21 6.54 12.17 2.28
C GLN A 21 5.30 11.38 1.87
N ARG A 22 5.27 10.95 0.61
CA ARG A 22 4.49 9.78 0.23
C ARG A 22 5.06 8.64 1.05
N VAL A 23 4.44 8.35 2.19
CA VAL A 23 4.73 7.14 2.96
C VAL A 23 4.56 6.00 1.97
N PRO A 24 5.61 5.24 1.62
CA PRO A 24 5.45 4.11 0.73
C PRO A 24 4.51 3.15 1.46
N LYS A 25 3.32 2.90 0.90
CA LYS A 25 2.48 1.82 1.38
C LYS A 25 3.31 0.55 1.20
N GLN A 26 3.71 -0.06 2.31
CA GLN A 26 4.42 -1.32 2.28
C GLN A 26 3.39 -2.41 1.97
N GLU A 27 3.07 -2.55 0.68
CA GLU A 27 2.17 -3.58 0.19
C GLU A 27 2.93 -4.90 0.14
N VAL A 28 2.60 -5.80 1.07
CA VAL A 28 3.15 -7.16 1.09
C VAL A 28 2.25 -8.04 0.23
N GLN A 29 2.80 -8.59 -0.86
CA GLN A 29 2.09 -9.58 -1.66
C GLN A 29 2.22 -10.97 -1.01
N LEU A 30 1.07 -11.59 -0.74
CA LEU A 30 1.00 -12.92 -0.15
C LEU A 30 0.43 -13.92 -1.15
N ASN A 31 1.21 -14.96 -1.45
CA ASN A 31 0.74 -16.09 -2.26
C ASN A 31 0.21 -17.18 -1.32
N VAL A 32 -1.11 -17.27 -1.18
CA VAL A 32 -1.78 -18.25 -0.32
C VAL A 32 -2.31 -19.40 -1.18
N ARG A 33 -1.92 -20.63 -0.84
CA ARG A 33 -2.49 -21.84 -1.44
C ARG A 33 -3.68 -22.28 -0.60
N ILE A 34 -4.84 -22.41 -1.24
CA ILE A 34 -6.09 -22.85 -0.61
C ILE A 34 -6.70 -24.00 -1.39
N THR A 35 -7.53 -24.79 -0.71
CA THR A 35 -8.29 -25.88 -1.35
C THR A 35 -9.35 -25.33 -2.30
N PRO A 36 -9.76 -26.10 -3.31
CA PRO A 36 -10.79 -25.67 -4.27
C PRO A 36 -12.15 -25.45 -3.60
N GLU A 37 -12.49 -26.19 -2.55
CA GLU A 37 -13.71 -26.00 -1.76
C GLU A 37 -13.71 -24.64 -1.07
N MET A 38 -12.63 -24.33 -0.35
CA MET A 38 -12.48 -23.06 0.34
C MET A 38 -12.50 -21.86 -0.63
N LYS A 39 -11.96 -22.03 -1.84
CA LYS A 39 -12.07 -21.01 -2.90
C LYS A 39 -13.51 -20.76 -3.34
N ARG A 40 -14.36 -21.79 -3.39
CA ARG A 40 -15.78 -21.64 -3.74
C ARG A 40 -16.53 -20.89 -2.65
N ASP A 41 -16.28 -21.24 -1.39
CA ASP A 41 -16.94 -20.60 -0.26
C ASP A 41 -16.52 -19.13 -0.11
N LEU A 42 -15.23 -18.83 -0.29
CA LEU A 42 -14.74 -17.45 -0.32
C LEU A 42 -15.38 -16.62 -1.43
N ARG A 43 -15.63 -17.22 -2.60
CA ARG A 43 -16.33 -16.53 -3.71
C ARG A 43 -17.80 -16.28 -3.39
N ARG A 44 -18.47 -17.21 -2.72
CA ARG A 44 -19.86 -17.02 -2.28
C ARG A 44 -19.94 -15.89 -1.25
N LEU A 45 -19.08 -15.92 -0.23
CA LEU A 45 -19.00 -14.86 0.77
C LEU A 45 -18.69 -13.49 0.17
N ALA A 46 -17.80 -13.43 -0.83
CA ALA A 46 -17.50 -12.21 -1.56
C ALA A 46 -18.73 -11.67 -2.30
N ALA A 47 -19.53 -12.54 -2.91
CA ALA A 47 -20.77 -12.15 -3.57
C ALA A 47 -21.84 -11.70 -2.56
N ASP A 48 -21.98 -12.38 -1.42
CA ASP A 48 -22.97 -12.04 -0.40
C ASP A 48 -22.67 -10.69 0.28
N GLN A 49 -21.40 -10.28 0.34
CA GLN A 49 -20.97 -9.02 0.96
C GLN A 49 -20.63 -7.92 -0.04
N ASP A 50 -20.85 -8.13 -1.35
CA ASP A 50 -20.43 -7.21 -2.42
C ASP A 50 -18.97 -6.73 -2.29
N THR A 51 -18.07 -7.63 -1.87
CA THR A 51 -16.64 -7.33 -1.64
C THR A 51 -15.73 -8.23 -2.44
N THR A 52 -14.44 -7.94 -2.42
CA THR A 52 -13.44 -8.82 -3.05
C THR A 52 -12.97 -9.92 -2.10
N VAL A 53 -12.62 -11.08 -2.66
CA VAL A 53 -12.00 -12.18 -1.89
C VAL A 53 -10.73 -11.71 -1.17
N THR A 54 -9.97 -10.80 -1.78
CA THR A 54 -8.75 -10.23 -1.19
C THR A 54 -9.04 -9.39 0.05
N GLU A 55 -10.10 -8.58 0.04
CA GLU A 55 -10.53 -7.81 1.22
C GLU A 55 -10.96 -8.74 2.35
N ILE A 56 -11.75 -9.76 2.04
CA ILE A 56 -12.17 -10.76 3.03
C ILE A 56 -10.95 -11.43 3.67
N LEU A 57 -9.97 -11.86 2.88
CA LEU A 57 -8.74 -12.46 3.40
C LEU A 57 -7.94 -11.46 4.24
N THR A 58 -7.87 -10.20 3.81
CA THR A 58 -7.16 -9.15 4.55
C THR A 58 -7.80 -8.91 5.91
N GLU A 59 -9.12 -8.83 5.98
CA GLU A 59 -9.87 -8.66 7.23
C GLU A 59 -9.74 -9.87 8.16
N LEU A 60 -9.78 -11.09 7.61
CA LEU A 60 -9.54 -12.31 8.39
C LEU A 60 -8.13 -12.34 8.99
N ILE A 61 -7.11 -11.99 8.20
CA ILE A 61 -5.73 -11.90 8.67
C ILE A 61 -5.60 -10.81 9.75
N ARG A 62 -6.20 -9.63 9.54
CA ARG A 62 -6.19 -8.56 10.55
C ARG A 62 -6.84 -8.99 11.86
N LYS A 63 -8.02 -9.62 11.80
CA LYS A 63 -8.72 -10.14 12.99
C LYS A 63 -7.90 -11.20 13.70
N HIS A 64 -7.29 -12.11 12.94
CA HIS A 64 -6.43 -13.15 13.51
C HIS A 64 -5.21 -12.52 14.21
N LEU A 65 -4.52 -11.59 13.58
CA LEU A 65 -3.37 -10.91 14.18
C LEU A 65 -3.79 -10.12 15.43
N ALA A 66 -4.89 -9.36 15.37
CA ALA A 66 -5.39 -8.60 16.52
C ALA A 66 -5.70 -9.49 17.74
N ASN A 67 -6.29 -10.66 17.49
CA ASN A 67 -6.61 -11.63 18.55
C ASN A 67 -5.36 -12.31 19.13
N ASN A 68 -4.31 -12.54 18.32
CA ASN A 68 -3.07 -13.17 18.79
C ASN A 68 -2.11 -12.18 19.45
N LEU A 69 -2.16 -10.89 19.10
CA LEU A 69 -1.38 -9.82 19.76
C LEU A 69 -1.99 -9.37 21.09
N SER A 70 -3.22 -9.77 21.38
CA SER A 70 -3.92 -9.45 22.64
C SER A 70 -3.76 -10.53 23.72
N ASN A 71 -3.05 -11.63 23.42
CA ASN A 71 -2.68 -12.70 24.36
C ASN A 71 -1.16 -12.68 24.59
#